data_AF-A0A1I0XIB8-F1
#
_entry.id   AF-A0A1I0XIB8-F1
#
_cell.length_a   1.000
_cell.length_b   1.000
_cell.length_c   1.000
_cell.angle_alpha   90.00
_cell.angle_beta   90.00
_cell.angle_gamma   90.00
#
_symmetry.space_group_name_H-M   'P 1'
#
loop_
_entity.id
_entity.type
_entity.pdbx_description
1 polymer ?
#
loop_
_entity_poly.entity_id
_entity_poly.type
_entity_poly.pdbx_seq_one_letter_code
_entity_poly.pdbx_strand_id
1 'polypeptide(L)'
;MTTVPAALAEAYALLREDLYDHLDRAEFLAMQCTHWDTADIATARRLIPDLVDVVRAALAQHETGPHGRCRGCLRSWPCDTVVAIHRTIKDRDRALVALAAS
;
A
#
# COMPACT_ATOMS: atom_id res chain seq x y z
N MET A 1 -7.23 6.47 28.57
CA MET A 1 -6.20 6.74 27.55
C MET A 1 -4.91 6.08 28.01
N THR A 2 -4.51 4.99 27.37
CA THR A 2 -3.19 4.39 27.57
C THR A 2 -2.17 5.21 26.80
N THR A 3 -1.24 5.84 27.50
CA THR A 3 -0.11 6.56 26.90
C THR A 3 0.87 5.56 26.30
N VAL A 4 1.21 5.73 25.03
CA VAL A 4 2.26 4.95 24.37
C VAL A 4 3.61 5.37 24.95
N PRO A 5 4.47 4.43 25.40
CA PRO A 5 5.82 4.77 25.86
C PRO A 5 6.61 5.51 24.78
N ALA A 6 7.43 6.49 25.18
CA ALA A 6 8.18 7.35 24.24
C ALA A 6 9.01 6.53 23.23
N ALA A 7 9.72 5.50 23.70
CA ALA A 7 10.50 4.61 22.84
C ALA A 7 9.64 3.82 21.82
N LEU A 8 8.40 3.46 22.18
CA LEU A 8 7.50 2.76 21.26
C LEU A 8 6.93 3.72 20.21
N ALA A 9 6.63 4.96 20.60
CA ALA A 9 6.21 6.01 19.66
C ALA A 9 7.32 6.34 18.65
N GLU A 10 8.57 6.41 19.12
CA GLU A 10 9.74 6.61 18.27
C GLU A 10 9.95 5.44 17.30
N ALA A 11 9.85 4.20 17.77
CA ALA A 11 9.93 3.02 16.90
C ALA A 11 8.85 3.02 15.81
N TYR A 12 7.61 3.44 16.13
CA TYR A 12 6.54 3.58 15.14
C TYR A 12 6.79 4.71 14.15
N ALA A 13 7.40 5.82 14.58
CA ALA A 13 7.78 6.90 13.70
C ALA A 13 8.84 6.44 12.69
N LEU A 14 9.90 5.79 13.16
CA LEU A 14 10.98 5.26 12.31
C LEU A 14 10.46 4.23 11.29
N LEU A 15 9.60 3.30 11.74
CA LEU A 15 8.98 2.33 10.82
C LEU A 15 8.15 3.04 9.74
N ARG A 16 7.42 4.09 10.11
CA ARG A 16 6.58 4.84 9.17
C ARG A 16 7.43 5.60 8.16
N GLU A 17 8.51 6.24 8.61
CA GLU A 17 9.46 6.96 7.75
C GLU A 17 10.10 6.02 6.73
N ASP A 18 10.62 4.86 7.17
CA ASP A 18 11.21 3.85 6.30
C ASP A 18 10.22 3.35 5.22
N LEU A 19 8.95 3.13 5.60
CA LEU A 19 7.91 2.76 4.65
C LEU A 19 7.62 3.88 3.63
N TYR A 20 7.61 5.15 4.06
CA TYR A 20 7.42 6.27 3.14
C TYR A 20 8.60 6.43 2.18
N ASP A 21 9.84 6.28 2.65
CA ASP A 21 11.03 6.33 1.79
C ASP A 21 10.96 5.27 0.67
N HIS A 22 10.48 4.06 0.99
CA HIS A 22 10.26 3.02 0.00
C HIS A 22 9.19 3.40 -1.05
N LEU A 23 8.10 4.04 -0.63
CA LEU A 23 7.03 4.49 -1.52
C LEU A 23 7.47 5.68 -2.38
N ASP A 24 8.16 6.65 -1.80
CA ASP A 24 8.67 7.84 -2.50
C ASP A 24 9.69 7.45 -3.56
N ARG A 25 10.55 6.46 -3.28
CA ARG A 25 11.46 5.91 -4.28
C ARG A 25 10.73 5.24 -5.43
N ALA A 26 9.64 4.54 -5.14
CA ALA A 26 8.80 3.92 -6.16
C ALA A 26 8.11 4.97 -7.04
N GLU A 27 7.55 6.00 -6.41
CA GLU A 27 6.91 7.12 -7.08
C GLU A 27 7.91 7.91 -7.94
N PHE A 28 9.11 8.20 -7.41
CA PHE A 28 10.17 8.87 -8.15
C PHE A 28 10.53 8.12 -9.44
N LEU A 29 10.70 6.79 -9.37
CA LEU A 29 10.96 5.95 -10.55
C LEU A 29 9.77 5.96 -11.52
N ALA A 30 8.54 5.94 -11.02
CA ALA A 30 7.34 5.97 -11.84
C ALA A 30 7.11 7.33 -12.53
N MET A 31 7.52 8.43 -11.91
CA MET A 31 7.31 9.80 -12.38
C MET A 31 8.45 10.35 -13.24
N GLN A 32 9.49 9.57 -13.54
CA GLN A 32 10.53 10.03 -14.46
C GLN A 32 9.92 10.36 -15.84
N CYS A 33 9.88 11.66 -16.18
CA CYS A 33 9.34 12.18 -17.43
C CYS A 33 10.28 12.00 -18.63
N THR A 34 11.47 11.43 -18.41
CA THR A 34 12.41 11.03 -19.47
C THR A 34 12.10 9.62 -19.97
N HIS A 35 12.57 9.27 -21.16
CA HIS A 35 12.52 7.89 -21.61
C HIS A 35 13.25 6.99 -20.60
N TRP A 36 12.55 5.97 -20.09
CA TRP A 36 13.15 4.95 -19.23
C TRP A 36 14.26 4.24 -19.99
N ASP A 37 15.44 4.20 -19.40
CA ASP A 37 16.53 3.40 -19.94
C ASP A 37 16.39 1.92 -19.52
N THR A 38 17.32 1.08 -19.98
CA THR A 38 17.32 -0.35 -19.65
C THR A 38 17.46 -0.60 -18.13
N ALA A 39 18.16 0.26 -17.41
CA ALA A 39 18.36 0.15 -15.96
C ALA A 39 17.09 0.56 -15.19
N ASP A 40 16.37 1.59 -15.65
CA ASP A 40 15.07 1.99 -15.11
C ASP A 40 14.06 0.85 -15.27
N ILE A 41 13.95 0.28 -16.48
CA ILE A 41 13.05 -0.85 -16.76
C ILE A 41 13.41 -2.05 -15.87
N ALA A 42 14.71 -2.38 -15.75
CA ALA A 42 15.16 -3.48 -14.91
C ALA A 42 14.85 -3.25 -13.42
N THR A 43 14.93 -2.00 -12.97
CA THR A 43 14.61 -1.61 -11.59
C THR A 43 13.11 -1.67 -11.33
N ALA A 44 12.29 -1.10 -12.22
CA ALA A 44 10.83 -1.15 -12.11
C ALA A 44 10.30 -2.60 -12.13
N ARG A 45 10.88 -3.47 -12.98
CA ARG A 45 10.53 -4.90 -13.03
C ARG A 45 10.84 -5.66 -11.74
N ARG A 46 11.76 -5.18 -10.91
CA ARG A 46 12.02 -5.74 -9.56
C ARG A 46 11.08 -5.12 -8.52
N LEU A 47 10.99 -3.79 -8.51
CA LEU A 47 10.27 -3.05 -7.48
C LEU A 47 8.76 -3.27 -7.51
N ILE A 48 8.15 -3.29 -8.70
CA ILE A 48 6.69 -3.39 -8.84
C ILE A 48 6.16 -4.72 -8.25
N PRO A 49 6.73 -5.90 -8.58
CA PRO A 49 6.34 -7.14 -7.92
C PRO A 49 6.47 -7.09 -6.40
N ASP A 50 7.57 -6.56 -5.87
CA ASP A 50 7.79 -6.44 -4.42
C ASP A 50 6.70 -5.60 -3.75
N LEU A 51 6.35 -4.45 -4.33
CA LEU A 51 5.26 -3.60 -3.84
C LEU A 51 3.89 -4.30 -3.91
N VAL A 52 3.63 -5.03 -4.98
CA VAL A 52 2.40 -5.81 -5.13
C VAL A 52 2.33 -6.91 -4.05
N ASP A 53 3.44 -7.58 -3.78
CA ASP A 53 3.50 -8.64 -2.76
C ASP A 53 3.35 -8.08 -1.35
N VAL A 54 3.88 -6.90 -1.05
CA VAL A 54 3.62 -6.18 0.21
C VAL A 54 2.12 -5.91 0.39
N VAL A 55 1.44 -5.38 -0.65
CA VAL A 55 -0.01 -5.11 -0.58
C VAL A 55 -0.81 -6.41 -0.44
N ARG A 56 -0.42 -7.48 -1.15
CA ARG A 56 -1.05 -8.80 -1.02
C ARG A 56 -0.87 -9.37 0.38
N ALA A 57 0.32 -9.29 0.95
CA ALA A 57 0.61 -9.76 2.29
C ALA A 57 -0.20 -8.98 3.34
N ALA A 58 -0.27 -7.65 3.21
CA ALA A 58 -1.11 -6.82 4.08
C ALA A 58 -2.59 -7.21 3.96
N LEU A 59 -3.10 -7.42 2.74
CA LEU A 59 -4.48 -7.83 2.53
C LEU A 59 -4.76 -9.26 3.04
N ALA A 60 -3.80 -10.18 2.93
CA ALA A 60 -3.93 -11.55 3.41
C ALA A 60 -4.11 -11.64 4.94
N GLN A 61 -3.62 -10.65 5.70
CA GLN A 61 -3.91 -10.55 7.13
C GLN A 61 -5.38 -10.18 7.41
N HIS A 62 -6.08 -9.64 6.42
CA HIS A 62 -7.48 -9.25 6.51
C HIS A 62 -8.37 -10.19 5.71
N GLU A 63 -8.81 -11.27 6.36
CA GLU A 63 -9.78 -12.22 5.78
C GLU A 63 -11.05 -12.36 6.62
N THR A 64 -12.10 -12.91 6.01
CA THR A 64 -13.35 -13.25 6.70
C THR A 64 -13.10 -14.30 7.77
N GLY A 65 -13.38 -13.95 9.01
CA GLY A 65 -13.33 -14.83 10.17
C GLY A 65 -14.72 -15.25 10.66
N PRO A 66 -14.77 -16.05 11.74
CA PRO A 66 -16.02 -16.45 12.37
C PRO A 66 -16.90 -15.27 12.76
N HIS A 67 -18.22 -15.48 12.76
CA HIS A 67 -19.21 -14.47 13.16
C HIS A 67 -19.15 -13.15 12.36
N GLY A 68 -18.67 -13.20 11.11
CA GLY A 68 -18.61 -12.03 10.24
C GLY A 68 -17.60 -10.98 10.69
N ARG A 69 -16.53 -11.38 11.37
CA ARG A 69 -15.44 -10.48 11.80
C ARG A 69 -14.18 -10.70 10.97
N CYS A 70 -13.39 -9.66 10.73
CA CYS A 70 -12.08 -9.75 10.11
C CYS A 70 -11.09 -10.46 11.05
N ARG A 71 -10.28 -11.39 10.54
CA ARG A 71 -9.27 -12.07 11.38
C ARG A 71 -8.12 -11.19 11.83
N GLY A 72 -7.68 -10.24 11.00
CA GLY A 72 -6.54 -9.37 11.32
C GLY A 72 -6.85 -8.31 12.37
N CYS A 73 -8.01 -7.63 12.27
CA CYS A 73 -8.35 -6.52 13.16
C CYS A 73 -9.53 -6.79 14.09
N LEU A 74 -10.17 -7.97 14.00
CA LEU A 74 -11.29 -8.42 14.84
C LEU A 74 -12.56 -7.55 14.79
N ARG A 75 -12.63 -6.60 13.85
CA ARG A 75 -13.82 -5.77 13.55
C ARG A 75 -14.79 -6.47 12.60
N SER A 76 -15.98 -5.91 12.39
CA SER A 76 -16.93 -6.42 11.39
C SER A 76 -16.29 -6.52 10.01
N TRP A 77 -16.61 -7.58 9.28
CA TRP A 77 -16.21 -7.77 7.89
C TRP A 77 -17.25 -7.17 6.93
N PRO A 78 -16.83 -6.47 5.85
CA PRO A 78 -15.46 -6.08 5.55
C PRO A 78 -14.97 -5.01 6.53
N CYS A 79 -13.71 -5.11 6.97
CA CYS A 79 -13.15 -4.14 7.89
C CYS A 79 -12.75 -2.84 7.19
N ASP A 80 -12.57 -1.77 7.98
CA ASP A 80 -12.23 -0.44 7.49
C ASP A 80 -11.00 -0.44 6.57
N THR A 81 -9.97 -1.25 6.88
CA THR A 81 -8.76 -1.38 6.04
C THR A 81 -9.10 -1.91 4.64
N VAL A 82 -9.86 -2.99 4.55
CA VAL A 82 -10.25 -3.61 3.26
C VAL A 82 -11.14 -2.65 2.46
N VAL A 83 -12.07 -1.98 3.14
CA VAL A 83 -12.93 -0.96 2.51
C VAL A 83 -12.09 0.19 1.97
N ALA A 84 -11.11 0.68 2.72
CA ALA A 84 -10.21 1.75 2.29
C ALA A 84 -9.38 1.34 1.07
N ILE A 85 -8.75 0.16 1.10
CA ILE A 85 -7.98 -0.37 -0.04
C ILE A 85 -8.86 -0.49 -1.29
N HIS A 86 -10.06 -1.07 -1.17
CA HIS A 86 -10.98 -1.23 -2.29
C HIS A 86 -11.40 0.13 -2.89
N ARG A 87 -11.69 1.14 -2.07
CA ARG A 87 -12.03 2.49 -2.54
C ARG A 87 -10.85 3.11 -3.31
N THR A 88 -9.65 3.08 -2.73
CA THR A 88 -8.44 3.64 -3.36
C THR A 88 -8.14 2.99 -4.71
N ILE A 89 -8.31 1.67 -4.83
CA ILE A 89 -8.12 0.97 -6.13
C ILE A 89 -9.19 1.40 -7.12
N LYS A 90 -10.47 1.39 -6.74
CA LYS A 90 -11.56 1.79 -7.65
C LYS A 90 -11.44 3.23 -8.14
N ASP A 91 -10.98 4.14 -7.30
CA ASP A 91 -10.79 5.53 -7.69
C ASP A 91 -9.64 5.68 -8.70
N ARG A 92 -8.57 4.88 -8.56
CA ARG A 92 -7.49 4.79 -9.55
C ARG A 92 -7.96 4.21 -10.88
N ASP A 93 -8.73 3.13 -10.86
CA ASP A 93 -9.27 2.53 -12.09
C ASP A 93 -10.14 3.52 -12.87
N ARG A 94 -10.99 4.29 -12.16
CA ARG A 94 -11.79 5.36 -12.78
C ARG A 94 -10.91 6.41 -13.45
N ALA A 95 -9.81 6.83 -12.81
CA ALA A 95 -8.88 7.80 -13.37
C ALA A 95 -8.16 7.26 -14.63
N LEU A 96 -7.71 6.00 -14.61
CA LEU A 96 -7.07 5.35 -15.75
C LEU A 96 -8.04 5.18 -16.94
N VAL A 97 -9.29 4.78 -16.68
CA VAL A 97 -10.32 4.68 -17.72
C VAL A 97 -10.60 6.05 -18.36
N ALA A 98 -10.63 7.12 -17.57
CA ALA A 98 -10.82 8.48 -18.11
C ALA A 98 -9.65 8.91 -19.01
N LEU A 99 -8.41 8.60 -18.64
CA LEU A 99 -7.22 8.90 -19.43
C LEU A 99 -7.18 8.11 -20.75
N ALA A 100 -7.60 6.85 -20.76
CA ALA A 100 -7.61 6.01 -21.97
C ALA A 100 -8.74 6.38 -22.97
N ALA A 101 -9.72 7.16 -22.54
CA ALA A 101 -10.81 7.66 -23.39
C ALA A 101 -10.56 9.08 -23.95
N SER A 102 -9.40 9.66 -23.66
CA SER A 102 -8.94 10.98 -24.12
C SER A 102 -8.00 10.85 -25.31
#